data_AF-A0A358I045-F1
#
_entry.id   AF-A0A358I045-F1
#
_cell.length_a   1.000
_cell.length_b   1.000
_cell.length_c   1.000
_cell.angle_alpha   90.00
_cell.angle_beta   90.00
_cell.angle_gamma   90.00
#
_symmetry.space_group_name_H-M   'P 1'
#
loop_
_entity.id
_entity.type
_entity.pdbx_description
1 polymer ?
#
loop_
_entity_poly.entity_id
_entity_poly.type
_entity_poly.pdbx_seq_one_letter_code
_entity_poly.pdbx_strand_id
1 'polypeptide(L)'
;MKAIMSIIAVSATLLIAASSAQAASLKKTYCGNNEFFGTVSARDGDGGAYPHLHCGSRFITYSPGKNTRHHINFLDKGGLSVSKAENACIDTNGKSADRLTAKIAEICTDYGAACDC
;
A
#
# COMPACT_ATOMS: atom_id res chain seq x y z
N MET A 1 -42.54 -21.75 35.90
CA MET A 1 -41.12 -21.62 36.33
C MET A 1 -40.22 -22.45 35.42
N LYS A 2 -39.51 -21.79 34.49
CA LYS A 2 -38.23 -22.19 33.82
C LYS A 2 -37.95 -21.08 32.78
N ALA A 3 -37.16 -20.07 33.14
CA ALA A 3 -35.74 -19.93 32.78
C ALA A 3 -35.52 -20.02 31.26
N ILE A 4 -35.56 -18.90 30.52
CA ILE A 4 -34.49 -17.89 30.32
C ILE A 4 -33.42 -18.36 29.31
N MET A 5 -33.21 -17.48 28.32
CA MET A 5 -32.05 -17.30 27.44
C MET A 5 -31.80 -18.29 26.31
N SER A 6 -31.93 -17.78 25.08
CA SER A 6 -31.04 -18.10 23.97
C SER A 6 -30.88 -16.86 23.08
N ILE A 7 -29.82 -16.11 23.42
CA ILE A 7 -28.85 -15.42 22.56
C ILE A 7 -29.38 -14.91 21.20
N ILE A 8 -29.52 -13.59 21.14
CA ILE A 8 -29.66 -12.82 19.90
C ILE A 8 -28.28 -12.79 19.22
N ALA A 9 -28.11 -13.52 18.12
CA ALA A 9 -26.96 -13.36 17.24
C ALA A 9 -27.21 -12.16 16.31
N VAL A 10 -26.80 -10.96 16.75
CA VAL A 10 -26.72 -9.80 15.86
C VAL A 10 -25.43 -9.92 15.05
N SER A 11 -25.51 -10.54 13.87
CA SER A 11 -24.43 -10.48 12.88
C SER A 11 -24.50 -9.13 12.17
N ALA A 12 -23.94 -8.09 12.80
CA ALA A 12 -23.73 -6.80 12.16
C ALA A 12 -22.56 -6.93 11.18
N THR A 13 -22.82 -7.34 9.94
CA THR A 13 -21.88 -7.12 8.83
C THR A 13 -21.82 -5.62 8.57
N LEU A 14 -20.83 -4.96 9.18
CA LEU A 14 -20.40 -3.64 8.73
C LEU A 14 -19.78 -3.80 7.34
N LEU A 15 -20.58 -3.56 6.31
CA LEU A 15 -20.06 -3.12 5.01
C LEU A 15 -19.53 -1.70 5.24
N ILE A 16 -18.24 -1.58 5.56
CA ILE A 16 -17.57 -0.30 5.51
C ILE A 16 -17.50 0.08 4.04
N ALA A 17 -18.46 0.90 3.60
CA ALA A 17 -18.35 1.62 2.36
C ALA A 17 -17.06 2.45 2.46
N ALA A 18 -16.05 2.07 1.67
CA ALA A 18 -14.85 2.88 1.45
C ALA A 18 -15.32 4.23 0.91
N SER A 19 -15.52 5.17 1.82
CA SER A 19 -15.86 6.53 1.48
C SER A 19 -14.67 7.08 0.72
N SER A 20 -14.91 7.48 -0.52
CA SER A 20 -13.97 8.18 -1.37
C SER A 20 -13.52 9.46 -0.66
N ALA A 21 -12.50 9.35 0.19
CA ALA A 21 -11.77 10.48 0.72
C ALA A 21 -11.02 11.12 -0.44
N GLN A 22 -11.71 12.05 -1.08
CA GLN A 22 -11.27 12.88 -2.18
C GLN A 22 -9.93 13.57 -1.85
N ALA A 23 -8.99 13.47 -2.79
CA ALA A 23 -7.83 14.36 -2.96
C ALA A 23 -6.84 14.52 -1.79
N ALA A 24 -6.64 13.49 -0.95
CA ALA A 24 -5.36 13.39 -0.26
C ALA A 24 -4.27 13.07 -1.30
N SER A 25 -3.26 13.93 -1.43
CA SER A 25 -2.09 13.67 -2.26
C SER A 25 -1.51 12.30 -1.87
N LEU A 26 -1.43 11.34 -2.80
CA LEU A 26 -0.90 9.99 -2.49
C LEU A 26 0.51 10.07 -1.87
N LYS A 27 1.31 11.02 -2.34
CA LYS A 27 2.59 11.43 -1.74
C LYS A 27 2.50 11.77 -0.25
N LYS A 28 1.47 12.52 0.16
CA LYS A 28 1.23 12.85 1.57
C LYS A 28 0.77 11.63 2.35
N THR A 29 -0.19 10.86 1.80
CA THR A 29 -0.79 9.69 2.45
C THR A 29 0.24 8.60 2.70
N TYR A 30 1.00 8.20 1.68
CA TYR A 30 1.84 7.01 1.74
C TYR A 30 3.32 7.29 1.99
N CYS A 31 3.78 8.53 1.76
CA CYS A 31 5.20 8.86 1.78
C CYS A 31 5.54 10.10 2.62
N GLY A 32 4.62 10.59 3.47
CA GLY A 32 4.91 11.69 4.39
C GLY A 32 5.26 13.00 3.70
N ASN A 33 4.76 13.22 2.48
CA ASN A 33 5.08 14.34 1.59
C ASN A 33 6.50 14.28 0.96
N ASN A 34 7.19 13.15 1.05
CA ASN A 34 8.46 12.93 0.37
C ASN A 34 8.27 12.35 -1.04
N GLU A 35 9.16 12.70 -1.97
CA GLU A 35 9.12 12.16 -3.34
C GLU A 35 9.41 10.66 -3.37
N PHE A 36 10.15 10.16 -2.40
CA PHE A 36 10.55 8.76 -2.33
C PHE A 36 10.25 8.13 -0.98
N PHE A 37 9.93 6.85 -0.99
CA PHE A 37 9.84 6.02 0.21
C PHE A 37 10.65 4.74 -0.02
N GLY A 38 11.57 4.39 0.88
CA GLY A 38 12.45 3.23 0.70
C GLY A 38 13.86 3.44 1.24
N THR A 39 14.75 2.49 0.98
CA THR A 39 16.08 2.42 1.60
C THR A 39 17.03 3.49 1.06
N VAL A 40 17.32 4.52 1.88
CA VAL A 40 18.69 4.76 2.34
C VAL A 40 18.66 4.99 3.85
N SER A 41 19.73 4.52 4.48
CA SER A 41 20.09 4.51 5.89
C SER A 41 20.00 5.88 6.59
N ALA A 42 18.78 6.35 6.84
CA ALA A 42 18.36 7.14 8.00
C ALA A 42 16.86 7.39 7.82
N ARG A 43 16.02 6.66 8.56
CA ARG A 43 14.65 7.04 8.95
C ARG A 43 13.98 8.12 8.08
N ASP A 44 13.08 7.72 7.18
CA ASP A 44 11.95 8.55 6.74
C ASP A 44 12.28 9.86 6.01
N GLY A 45 12.61 9.79 4.72
CA GLY A 45 12.78 11.03 3.97
C GLY A 45 12.95 10.81 2.50
N ASP A 46 14.16 10.59 2.04
CA ASP A 46 14.48 10.93 0.65
C ASP A 46 15.13 9.75 -0.05
N GLY A 47 14.42 8.61 -0.10
CA GLY A 47 14.84 7.34 -0.71
C GLY A 47 15.16 7.39 -2.21
N GLY A 48 16.06 8.26 -2.65
CA GLY A 48 16.55 8.36 -4.03
C GLY A 48 17.47 7.20 -4.43
N ALA A 49 17.81 6.30 -3.51
CA ALA A 49 18.46 5.03 -3.85
C ALA A 49 17.43 3.89 -3.97
N TYR A 50 17.82 2.84 -4.67
CA TYR A 50 16.95 1.73 -5.00
C TYR A 50 17.13 0.56 -4.02
N PRO A 51 16.11 -0.28 -3.82
CA PRO A 51 14.74 -0.11 -4.30
C PRO A 51 13.98 1.02 -3.56
N HIS A 52 13.02 1.66 -4.22
CA HIS A 52 12.15 2.68 -3.60
C HIS A 52 10.77 2.76 -4.28
N LEU A 53 9.83 3.44 -3.63
CA LEU A 53 8.61 3.97 -4.23
C LEU A 53 8.85 5.43 -4.65
N HIS A 54 8.53 5.78 -5.88
CA HIS A 54 8.31 7.15 -6.31
C HIS A 54 6.87 7.53 -5.99
N CYS A 55 6.71 8.57 -5.19
CA CYS A 55 5.43 9.03 -4.67
C CYS A 55 5.04 10.37 -5.29
N GLY A 56 4.17 10.29 -6.30
CA GLY A 56 3.51 11.45 -6.88
C GLY A 56 2.26 11.83 -6.11
N SER A 57 1.73 13.02 -6.36
CA SER A 57 0.44 13.43 -5.78
C SER A 57 -0.73 12.57 -6.25
N ARG A 58 -0.57 11.88 -7.39
CA ARG A 58 -1.61 11.09 -8.07
C ARG A 58 -1.14 9.72 -8.51
N PHE A 59 0.08 9.31 -8.14
CA PHE A 59 0.58 7.98 -8.46
C PHE A 59 1.57 7.47 -7.40
N ILE A 60 1.68 6.15 -7.29
CA ILE A 60 2.76 5.46 -6.59
C ILE A 60 3.38 4.46 -7.57
N THR A 61 4.70 4.52 -7.72
CA THR A 61 5.44 3.67 -8.64
C THR A 61 6.61 3.03 -7.93
N TYR A 62 6.76 1.71 -8.03
CA TYR A 62 7.90 0.99 -7.51
C TYR A 62 9.07 1.01 -8.50
N SER A 63 10.26 1.26 -7.98
CA SER A 63 11.53 1.37 -8.70
C SER A 63 12.51 0.34 -8.11
N PRO A 64 12.77 -0.79 -8.79
CA PRO A 64 13.55 -1.88 -8.22
C PRO A 64 15.07 -1.68 -8.27
N GLY A 65 15.59 -0.88 -9.22
CA GLY A 65 17.04 -0.69 -9.38
C GLY A 65 17.44 0.51 -10.25
N LYS A 66 18.67 1.01 -10.05
CA LYS A 66 19.20 2.21 -10.74
C LYS A 66 19.21 2.12 -12.27
N ASN A 67 19.33 0.91 -12.80
CA ASN A 67 19.40 0.63 -14.23
C ASN A 67 18.22 -0.23 -14.73
N THR A 68 17.19 -0.42 -13.91
CA THR A 68 16.00 -1.14 -14.33
C THR A 68 15.07 -0.17 -15.02
N ARG A 69 14.82 -0.35 -16.33
CA ARG A 69 13.71 0.34 -17.02
C ARG A 69 12.33 -0.14 -16.55
N HIS A 70 12.28 -1.06 -15.59
CA HIS A 70 11.08 -1.70 -15.07
C HIS A 70 10.56 -0.96 -13.85
N HIS A 71 10.04 0.24 -14.06
CA HIS A 71 9.21 0.90 -13.04
C HIS A 71 7.82 0.29 -13.05
N ILE A 72 7.31 -0.07 -11.88
CA ILE A 72 5.99 -0.68 -11.71
C ILE A 72 5.04 0.38 -11.17
N ASN A 73 4.30 1.05 -12.04
CA ASN A 73 3.21 1.94 -11.63
C ASN A 73 1.98 1.09 -11.26
N PHE A 74 1.75 0.91 -9.95
CA PHE A 74 0.69 0.06 -9.43
C PHE A 74 -0.49 0.83 -8.85
N LEU A 75 -0.35 2.14 -8.60
CA LEU A 75 -1.45 2.98 -8.14
C LEU A 75 -1.41 4.31 -8.85
N ASP A 76 -2.49 4.67 -9.53
CA ASP A 76 -2.63 5.99 -10.16
C ASP A 76 -4.10 6.46 -10.19
N LYS A 77 -4.41 7.43 -11.08
CA LYS A 77 -5.78 7.96 -11.27
C LYS A 77 -6.83 6.88 -11.62
N GLY A 78 -6.41 5.75 -12.19
CA GLY A 78 -7.26 4.61 -12.52
C GLY A 78 -7.52 3.68 -11.33
N GLY A 79 -6.89 3.95 -10.18
CA GLY A 79 -6.97 3.12 -8.98
C GLY A 79 -5.80 2.15 -8.83
N LEU A 80 -5.94 1.24 -7.87
CA LEU A 80 -4.95 0.20 -7.59
C LEU A 80 -4.99 -0.89 -8.68
N SER A 81 -3.83 -1.23 -9.23
CA SER A 81 -3.61 -2.45 -10.01
C SER A 81 -3.03 -3.52 -9.10
N VAL A 82 -3.88 -4.40 -8.58
CA VAL A 82 -3.51 -5.45 -7.60
C VAL A 82 -2.36 -6.31 -8.12
N SER A 83 -2.44 -6.81 -9.35
CA SER A 83 -1.38 -7.65 -9.94
C SER A 83 -0.02 -6.95 -10.05
N LYS A 84 0.00 -5.63 -10.29
CA LYS A 84 1.25 -4.86 -10.31
C LYS A 84 1.77 -4.61 -8.89
N ALA A 85 0.87 -4.37 -7.94
CA ALA A 85 1.23 -4.20 -6.54
C ALA A 85 1.80 -5.50 -5.95
N GLU A 86 1.19 -6.66 -6.23
CA GLU A 86 1.72 -7.99 -5.89
C GLU A 86 3.11 -8.21 -6.45
N ASN A 87 3.32 -7.96 -7.75
CA ASN A 87 4.64 -8.08 -8.39
C ASN A 87 5.69 -7.19 -7.71
N ALA A 88 5.33 -5.94 -7.38
CA ALA A 88 6.21 -5.05 -6.64
C ALA A 88 6.48 -5.58 -5.22
N CYS A 89 5.46 -6.12 -4.55
CA CYS A 89 5.59 -6.65 -3.19
C CYS A 89 6.52 -7.87 -3.15
N ILE A 90 6.34 -8.84 -4.04
CA ILE A 90 7.18 -10.04 -4.15
C ILE A 90 8.64 -9.65 -4.42
N ASP A 91 8.89 -8.70 -5.33
CA ASP A 91 10.27 -8.26 -5.62
C ASP A 91 10.90 -7.54 -4.42
N THR A 92 10.14 -6.72 -3.68
CA THR A 92 10.66 -6.09 -2.44
C THR A 92 10.95 -7.12 -1.35
N ASN A 93 10.10 -8.14 -1.19
CA ASN A 93 10.30 -9.22 -0.24
C ASN A 93 11.55 -10.04 -0.59
N GLY A 94 11.71 -10.39 -1.87
CA GLY A 94 12.90 -11.08 -2.38
C GLY A 94 14.21 -10.29 -2.24
N LYS A 95 14.15 -8.97 -2.03
CA LYS A 95 15.32 -8.12 -1.72
C LYS A 95 15.48 -7.82 -0.22
N SER A 96 14.67 -8.44 0.64
CA SER A 96 14.62 -8.15 2.08
C SER A 96 14.40 -6.66 2.37
N ALA A 97 13.59 -6.00 1.55
CA ALA A 97 13.23 -4.60 1.69
C ALA A 97 11.93 -4.45 2.50
N ASP A 98 11.89 -5.02 3.71
CA ASP A 98 10.69 -5.26 4.51
C ASP A 98 9.77 -4.03 4.66
N ARG A 99 10.35 -2.83 4.76
CA ARG A 99 9.57 -1.58 4.86
C ARG A 99 8.80 -1.26 3.57
N LEU A 100 9.40 -1.53 2.41
CA LEU A 100 8.73 -1.37 1.12
C LEU A 100 7.62 -2.39 0.98
N THR A 101 7.90 -3.64 1.33
CA THR A 101 6.92 -4.73 1.35
C THR A 101 5.71 -4.36 2.20
N ALA A 102 5.95 -3.92 3.43
CA ALA A 102 4.89 -3.48 4.34
C ALA A 102 4.10 -2.28 3.79
N LYS A 103 4.77 -1.29 3.19
CA LYS A 103 4.08 -0.12 2.63
C LYS A 103 3.23 -0.46 1.42
N ILE A 104 3.68 -1.37 0.55
CA ILE A 104 2.89 -1.85 -0.59
C ILE A 104 1.66 -2.63 -0.07
N ALA A 105 1.83 -3.51 0.92
CA ALA A 105 0.71 -4.24 1.53
C ALA A 105 -0.32 -3.31 2.22
N GLU A 106 0.14 -2.25 2.89
CA GLU A 106 -0.72 -1.19 3.44
C GLU A 106 -1.57 -0.53 2.35
N ILE A 107 -0.94 -0.12 1.23
CA ILE A 107 -1.67 0.46 0.09
C ILE A 107 -2.71 -0.53 -0.45
N CYS A 108 -2.38 -1.81 -0.57
CA CYS A 108 -3.36 -2.80 -1.03
C CYS A 108 -4.55 -2.88 -0.07
N THR A 109 -4.29 -2.93 1.23
CA THR A 109 -5.30 -3.02 2.28
C THR A 109 -6.23 -1.81 2.28
N ASP A 110 -5.69 -0.60 2.13
CA ASP A 110 -6.48 0.65 2.06
C ASP A 110 -7.45 0.68 0.87
N TYR A 111 -7.10 0.00 -0.21
CA TYR A 111 -7.94 -0.15 -1.41
C TYR A 111 -8.80 -1.43 -1.37
N GLY A 112 -8.83 -2.14 -0.24
CA GLY A 112 -9.64 -3.35 -0.06
C GLY A 112 -9.11 -4.59 -0.79
N ALA A 113 -7.82 -4.60 -1.14
CA ALA A 113 -7.14 -5.72 -1.78
C ALA A 113 -6.13 -6.37 -0.82
N ALA A 114 -6.00 -7.70 -0.90
CA ALA A 114 -4.83 -8.39 -0.37
C ALA A 114 -3.78 -8.47 -1.48
N CYS A 115 -2.56 -8.07 -1.20
CA CYS A 115 -1.42 -8.33 -2.08
C CYS A 115 -0.59 -9.43 -1.43
N ASP A 116 -0.45 -10.56 -2.10
CA ASP A 116 0.39 -11.67 -1.63
C ASP A 116 1.86 -11.30 -1.85
N CYS A 117 2.54 -11.05 -0.73
CA CYS A 117 3.96 -10.80 -0.61
C CYS A 117 4.60 -12.00 0.10
#